data_AF-L1NTL9-F1
#
_entry.id   AF-L1NTL9-F1
#
_cell.length_a   1.000
_cell.length_b   1.000
_cell.length_c   1.000
_cell.angle_alpha   90.00
_cell.angle_beta   90.00
_cell.angle_gamma   90.00
#
_symmetry.space_group_name_H-M   'P 1'
#
loop_
_entity.id
_entity.type
_entity.pdbx_description
1 polymer ?
#
loop_
_entity_poly.entity_id
_entity_poly.type
_entity_poly.pdbx_seq_one_letter_code
_entity_poly.pdbx_strand_id
1 'polypeptide(L)'
;MPNLLKKEGLTMDDFHYMMQKHANALTPNEIKKLTRIRKAIPKPDENTLMQKVITEDMANKYLDGTYNTIGGSVARAVDTKHLKTIEDYYYGLRLDYEKTLFSAGDKYYYTIRFKTEKLDNLVIPIDSRFTSEYPFTRNGFTSGNNGRLGIPEYVLDKRVSPKIGAEIWRIKPDGTEELIGVFKEENNIERFYKIK
;
A
#
# COMPACT_ATOMS: atom_id res chain seq x y z
N MET A 1 3.07 -2.33 16.69
CA MET A 1 3.61 -3.65 16.30
C MET A 1 4.33 -4.39 17.44
N PRO A 2 5.31 -3.80 18.17
CA PRO A 2 6.14 -4.57 19.12
C PRO A 2 5.37 -5.34 20.20
N ASN A 3 4.32 -4.72 20.76
CA ASN A 3 3.47 -5.37 21.76
C ASN A 3 2.65 -6.55 21.20
N LEU A 4 2.31 -6.54 19.91
CA LEU A 4 1.61 -7.67 19.27
C LEU A 4 2.55 -8.86 19.09
N LEU A 5 3.80 -8.60 18.66
CA LEU A 5 4.80 -9.65 18.48
C LEU A 5 5.19 -10.32 19.80
N LYS A 6 5.36 -9.52 20.86
CA LYS A 6 5.65 -10.04 22.20
C LYS A 6 4.54 -10.99 22.71
N LYS A 7 3.27 -10.69 22.43
CA LYS A 7 2.13 -11.56 22.78
C LYS A 7 2.16 -12.91 22.04
N GLU A 8 2.77 -12.95 20.86
CA GLU A 8 2.92 -14.16 20.04
C GLU A 8 4.28 -14.88 20.27
N GLY A 9 5.08 -14.38 21.22
CA GLY A 9 6.42 -14.89 21.48
C GLY A 9 7.35 -14.76 20.28
N LEU A 10 7.30 -13.63 19.58
CA LEU A 10 8.10 -13.35 18.39
C LEU A 10 9.01 -12.14 18.61
N THR A 11 10.23 -12.26 18.10
CA THR A 11 11.11 -11.11 17.85
C THR A 11 10.69 -10.37 16.57
N MET A 12 11.29 -9.21 16.32
CA MET A 12 11.14 -8.54 15.02
C MET A 12 11.74 -9.37 13.89
N ASP A 13 12.84 -10.08 14.14
CA ASP A 13 13.51 -10.92 13.14
C ASP A 13 12.66 -12.13 12.76
N ASP A 14 12.03 -12.80 13.74
CA ASP A 14 11.07 -13.88 13.45
C ASP A 14 9.90 -13.37 12.60
N PHE A 15 9.38 -12.18 12.93
CA PHE A 15 8.29 -11.58 12.18
C PHE A 15 8.70 -11.24 10.75
N HIS A 16 9.87 -10.61 10.57
CA HIS A 16 10.40 -10.26 9.27
C HIS A 16 10.68 -11.51 8.42
N TYR A 17 11.27 -12.55 9.01
CA TYR A 17 11.49 -13.85 8.37
C TYR A 17 10.18 -14.45 7.84
N MET A 18 9.12 -14.45 8.66
CA MET A 18 7.82 -14.95 8.23
C MET A 18 7.19 -14.10 7.12
N MET A 19 7.31 -12.77 7.19
CA MET A 19 6.79 -11.86 6.17
C MET A 19 7.43 -12.08 4.80
N GLN A 20 8.71 -12.44 4.75
CA GLN A 20 9.46 -12.67 3.51
C GLN A 20 9.07 -13.97 2.79
N LYS A 21 8.40 -14.90 3.48
CA LYS A 21 8.00 -16.17 2.91
C LYS A 21 6.61 -16.14 2.32
N HIS A 22 6.48 -16.79 1.17
CA HIS A 22 5.18 -17.13 0.64
C HIS A 22 4.41 -18.07 1.61
N ALA A 23 3.09 -17.94 1.69
CA ALA A 23 2.26 -18.63 2.66
C ALA A 23 2.36 -20.16 2.62
N ASN A 24 2.64 -20.74 1.45
CA ASN A 24 2.86 -22.19 1.29
C ASN A 24 4.20 -22.70 1.87
N ALA A 25 5.15 -21.80 2.14
CA ALA A 25 6.47 -22.11 2.70
C ALA A 25 6.54 -21.89 4.22
N LEU A 26 5.42 -21.46 4.82
CA LEU A 26 5.27 -21.28 6.26
C LEU A 26 4.64 -22.52 6.88
N THR A 27 5.08 -22.86 8.08
CA THR A 27 4.45 -23.89 8.90
C THR A 27 3.03 -23.46 9.32
N PRO A 28 2.13 -24.42 9.63
CA PRO A 28 0.80 -24.09 10.14
C PRO A 28 0.80 -23.18 11.38
N ASN A 29 1.84 -23.29 12.24
CA ASN A 29 1.96 -22.43 13.41
C ASN A 29 2.38 -20.99 13.06
N GLU A 30 3.34 -20.82 12.14
CA GLU A 30 3.74 -19.49 11.64
C GLU A 30 2.56 -18.78 10.96
N ILE A 31 1.79 -19.48 10.12
CA ILE A 31 0.57 -18.92 9.50
C ILE A 31 -0.45 -18.48 10.56
N LYS A 32 -0.66 -19.28 11.61
CA LYS A 32 -1.55 -18.93 12.72
C LYS A 32 -1.07 -17.66 13.43
N LYS A 33 0.23 -17.53 13.70
CA LYS A 33 0.82 -16.33 14.31
C LYS A 33 0.64 -15.09 13.42
N LEU A 34 1.02 -15.16 12.13
CA LEU A 34 0.81 -14.06 11.18
C LEU A 34 -0.66 -13.66 11.07
N THR A 35 -1.57 -14.65 11.01
CA THR A 35 -3.00 -14.39 10.95
C THR A 35 -3.49 -13.65 12.20
N ARG A 36 -3.05 -14.02 13.40
CA ARG A 36 -3.41 -13.32 14.64
C ARG A 36 -2.86 -11.89 14.66
N ILE A 37 -1.61 -11.69 14.27
CA ILE A 37 -1.01 -10.35 14.13
C ILE A 37 -1.82 -9.51 13.14
N ARG A 38 -2.13 -10.06 11.96
CA ARG A 38 -2.86 -9.37 10.90
C ARG A 38 -4.27 -8.98 11.31
N LYS A 39 -4.97 -9.85 12.04
CA LYS A 39 -6.31 -9.60 12.58
C LYS A 39 -6.33 -8.57 13.73
N ALA A 40 -5.23 -8.45 14.47
CA ALA A 40 -5.11 -7.47 15.55
C ALA A 40 -4.83 -6.04 15.06
N ILE A 41 -4.40 -5.89 13.80
CA ILE A 41 -4.30 -4.58 13.15
C ILE A 41 -5.71 -4.07 12.82
N PRO A 42 -6.08 -2.83 13.23
CA PRO A 42 -7.41 -2.31 12.96
C PRO A 42 -7.74 -2.31 11.47
N LYS A 43 -8.92 -2.84 11.12
CA LYS A 43 -9.41 -2.77 9.74
C LYS A 43 -9.74 -1.34 9.35
N PRO A 44 -9.56 -0.94 8.08
CA PRO A 44 -10.05 0.33 7.58
C PRO A 44 -11.56 0.47 7.77
N ASP A 45 -11.96 1.67 8.15
CA ASP A 45 -13.33 2.18 8.06
C ASP A 45 -13.39 3.32 7.03
N GLU A 46 -14.56 3.93 6.86
CA GLU A 46 -14.77 5.00 5.90
C GLU A 46 -13.99 6.30 6.20
N ASN A 47 -13.45 6.42 7.41
CA ASN A 47 -12.66 7.57 7.87
C ASN A 47 -11.16 7.29 7.81
N THR A 48 -10.77 6.04 7.57
CA THR A 48 -9.38 5.62 7.47
C THR A 48 -8.75 6.18 6.21
N LEU A 49 -7.65 6.91 6.39
CA LEU A 49 -6.85 7.39 5.26
C LEU A 49 -6.09 6.22 4.64
N MET A 50 -6.46 5.85 3.43
CA MET A 50 -5.79 4.87 2.60
C MET A 50 -4.75 5.57 1.72
N GLN A 51 -3.76 4.80 1.25
CA GLN A 51 -2.68 5.28 0.43
C GLN A 51 -2.36 4.28 -0.70
N LYS A 52 -2.11 4.81 -1.90
CA LYS A 52 -1.56 4.06 -3.04
C LYS A 52 -0.31 4.75 -3.55
N VAL A 53 0.81 4.04 -3.65
CA VAL A 53 1.99 4.55 -4.37
C VAL A 53 1.81 4.30 -5.87
N ILE A 54 2.11 5.31 -6.68
CA ILE A 54 1.94 5.32 -8.13
C ILE A 54 3.18 5.94 -8.80
N THR A 55 3.40 5.64 -10.07
CA THR A 55 4.45 6.25 -10.88
C THR A 55 4.05 7.67 -11.33
N GLU A 56 5.02 8.41 -11.87
CA GLU A 56 4.76 9.73 -12.46
C GLU A 56 3.75 9.68 -13.62
N ASP A 57 3.90 8.71 -14.52
CA ASP A 57 2.96 8.51 -15.64
C ASP A 57 1.52 8.29 -15.14
N MET A 58 1.36 7.47 -14.10
CA MET A 58 0.04 7.26 -13.49
C MET A 58 -0.49 8.55 -12.85
N ALA A 59 0.35 9.30 -12.14
CA ALA A 59 -0.05 10.56 -11.53
C ALA A 59 -0.55 11.55 -12.60
N ASN A 60 0.16 11.66 -13.73
CA ASN A 60 -0.24 12.49 -14.85
C ASN A 60 -1.60 12.05 -15.42
N LYS A 61 -1.83 10.73 -15.59
CA LYS A 61 -3.11 10.17 -16.03
C LYS A 61 -4.28 10.45 -15.07
N TYR A 62 -4.03 10.55 -13.75
CA TYR A 62 -5.08 11.01 -12.84
C TYR A 62 -5.35 12.51 -12.99
N LEU A 63 -4.30 13.31 -13.14
CA LEU A 63 -4.39 14.78 -13.22
C LEU A 63 -4.99 15.28 -14.55
N ASP A 64 -4.78 14.56 -15.65
CA ASP A 64 -5.39 14.85 -16.95
C ASP A 64 -6.81 14.29 -17.09
N GLY A 65 -7.26 13.47 -16.13
CA GLY A 65 -8.59 12.88 -16.10
C GLY A 65 -8.73 11.53 -16.81
N THR A 66 -7.66 10.99 -17.39
CA THR A 66 -7.63 9.63 -17.97
C THR A 66 -8.00 8.56 -16.92
N TYR A 67 -7.56 8.75 -15.68
CA TYR A 67 -7.91 7.92 -14.53
C TYR A 67 -8.71 8.71 -13.49
N ASN A 68 -9.79 8.11 -13.00
CA ASN A 68 -10.66 8.68 -11.97
C ASN A 68 -11.04 7.70 -10.84
N THR A 69 -10.63 6.44 -10.95
CA THR A 69 -10.87 5.40 -9.94
C THR A 69 -9.56 4.77 -9.51
N ILE A 70 -9.47 4.28 -8.27
CA ILE A 70 -8.27 3.69 -7.67
C ILE A 70 -8.45 2.17 -7.60
N GLY A 71 -7.40 1.39 -7.87
CA GLY A 71 -7.42 -0.08 -7.81
C GLY A 71 -6.08 -0.70 -7.46
N GLY A 72 -6.02 -2.03 -7.39
CA GLY A 72 -4.81 -2.80 -7.07
C GLY A 72 -4.40 -2.70 -5.59
N SER A 73 -3.12 -2.94 -5.30
CA SER A 73 -2.59 -2.87 -3.94
C SER A 73 -2.63 -1.46 -3.35
N VAL A 74 -3.06 -1.38 -2.09
CA VAL A 74 -3.19 -0.18 -1.26
C VAL A 74 -2.88 -0.51 0.20
N ALA A 75 -2.62 0.51 1.01
CA ALA A 75 -2.34 0.37 2.43
C ALA A 75 -3.05 1.46 3.23
N ARG A 76 -3.15 1.32 4.56
CA ARG A 76 -3.50 2.47 5.40
C ARG A 76 -2.29 3.40 5.43
N ALA A 77 -2.51 4.70 5.27
CA ALA A 77 -1.42 5.69 5.27
C ALA A 77 -0.61 5.67 6.59
N VAL A 78 -1.24 5.28 7.70
CA VAL A 78 -0.55 5.13 8.99
C VAL A 78 0.47 4.00 9.00
N ASP A 79 0.26 2.95 8.20
CA ASP A 79 1.14 1.78 8.13
C ASP A 79 2.35 2.01 7.23
N THR A 80 2.34 3.07 6.40
CA THR A 80 3.45 3.43 5.51
C THR A 80 4.31 4.57 6.08
N LYS A 81 4.00 5.10 7.27
CA LYS A 81 4.68 6.28 7.87
C LYS A 81 6.18 6.12 8.08
N HIS A 82 6.67 4.88 8.23
CA HIS A 82 8.11 4.62 8.36
C HIS A 82 8.83 4.61 7.02
N LEU A 83 8.11 4.59 5.89
CA LEU A 83 8.69 4.67 4.54
C LEU A 83 8.83 6.14 4.16
N LYS A 84 10.07 6.64 4.13
CA LYS A 84 10.35 8.07 3.93
C LYS A 84 11.03 8.34 2.62
N THR A 85 11.97 7.49 2.23
CA THR A 85 12.76 7.66 1.02
C THR A 85 12.19 6.83 -0.14
N ILE A 86 12.64 7.13 -1.37
CA ILE A 86 12.31 6.34 -2.56
C ILE A 86 12.70 4.87 -2.37
N GLU A 87 13.88 4.59 -1.81
CA GLU A 87 14.31 3.23 -1.47
C GLU A 87 13.40 2.56 -0.44
N ASP A 88 12.94 3.29 0.58
CA ASP A 88 12.06 2.72 1.58
C ASP A 88 10.74 2.28 0.96
N TYR A 89 10.17 3.12 0.08
CA TYR A 89 8.97 2.74 -0.67
C TYR A 89 9.24 1.58 -1.62
N TYR A 90 10.33 1.62 -2.39
CA TYR A 90 10.67 0.60 -3.37
C TYR A 90 10.84 -0.78 -2.72
N TYR A 91 11.65 -0.87 -1.68
CA TYR A 91 11.95 -2.13 -0.99
C TYR A 91 10.92 -2.52 0.07
N GLY A 92 10.32 -1.55 0.78
CA GLY A 92 9.30 -1.82 1.80
C GLY A 92 7.97 -2.27 1.21
N LEU A 93 7.55 -1.68 0.07
CA LEU A 93 6.33 -2.08 -0.63
C LEU A 93 6.57 -3.17 -1.68
N ARG A 94 7.83 -3.62 -1.85
CA ARG A 94 8.23 -4.58 -2.87
C ARG A 94 7.84 -4.17 -4.29
N LEU A 95 8.11 -2.93 -4.64
CA LEU A 95 7.93 -2.39 -6.00
C LEU A 95 9.03 -2.85 -6.96
N ASP A 96 9.94 -3.72 -6.51
CA ASP A 96 11.00 -4.41 -7.25
C ASP A 96 10.52 -5.69 -7.97
N TYR A 97 9.21 -5.87 -8.16
CA TYR A 97 8.66 -7.01 -8.89
C TYR A 97 9.03 -6.97 -10.39
N GLU A 98 8.99 -8.13 -11.03
CA GLU A 98 9.32 -8.26 -12.45
C GLU A 98 8.44 -7.32 -13.30
N LYS A 99 9.05 -6.59 -14.25
CA LYS A 99 8.36 -5.61 -15.14
C LYS A 99 7.71 -4.44 -14.39
N THR A 100 8.16 -4.15 -13.17
CA THR A 100 7.78 -2.92 -12.47
C THR A 100 8.13 -1.68 -13.28
N LEU A 101 7.28 -0.67 -13.17
CA LEU A 101 7.50 0.67 -13.74
C LEU A 101 8.17 1.62 -12.75
N PHE A 102 8.51 1.13 -11.55
CA PHE A 102 9.19 1.88 -10.51
C PHE A 102 10.70 1.63 -10.58
N SER A 103 11.49 2.64 -10.23
CA SER A 103 12.93 2.53 -10.00
C SER A 103 13.31 3.05 -8.62
N ALA A 104 14.30 2.45 -7.98
CA ALA A 104 14.92 3.02 -6.77
C ALA A 104 15.66 4.34 -7.08
N GLY A 105 16.01 4.58 -8.35
CA GLY A 105 16.65 5.81 -8.82
C GLY A 105 15.67 6.86 -9.34
N ASP A 106 14.36 6.65 -9.22
CA ASP A 106 13.38 7.66 -9.64
C ASP A 106 13.54 8.94 -8.81
N LYS A 107 13.46 10.08 -9.48
CA LYS A 107 13.58 11.39 -8.83
C LYS A 107 12.43 11.65 -7.85
N TYR A 108 11.24 11.17 -8.17
CA TYR A 108 10.04 11.36 -7.37
C TYR A 108 9.19 10.10 -7.39
N TYR A 109 8.58 9.79 -6.25
CA TYR A 109 7.41 8.91 -6.20
C TYR A 109 6.16 9.75 -6.03
N TYR A 110 5.03 9.15 -6.32
CA TYR A 110 3.74 9.80 -6.17
C TYR A 110 2.83 8.92 -5.34
N THR A 111 1.94 9.55 -4.58
CA THR A 111 0.98 8.80 -3.80
C THR A 111 -0.40 9.42 -3.83
N ILE A 112 -1.42 8.57 -3.97
CA ILE A 112 -2.81 8.95 -3.79
C ILE A 112 -3.21 8.64 -2.36
N ARG A 113 -3.65 9.65 -1.62
CA ARG A 113 -4.24 9.52 -0.29
C ARG A 113 -5.75 9.72 -0.38
N PHE A 114 -6.52 8.75 0.09
CA PHE A 114 -7.95 8.73 -0.14
C PHE A 114 -8.72 8.04 0.98
N LYS A 115 -10.01 8.35 1.06
CA LYS A 115 -11.01 7.61 1.85
C LYS A 115 -12.02 6.98 0.90
N THR A 116 -12.70 5.91 1.31
CA THR A 116 -13.72 5.25 0.50
C THR A 116 -14.81 4.64 1.38
N GLU A 117 -16.04 4.61 0.87
CA GLU A 117 -17.18 3.91 1.49
C GLU A 117 -17.26 2.45 1.05
N LYS A 118 -16.52 2.07 0.00
CA LYS A 118 -16.53 0.72 -0.58
C LYS A 118 -15.61 -0.23 0.19
N LEU A 119 -15.83 -0.36 1.50
CA LEU A 119 -14.97 -1.13 2.41
C LEU A 119 -14.92 -2.61 2.07
N ASP A 120 -15.99 -3.19 1.54
CA ASP A 120 -16.04 -4.60 1.11
C ASP A 120 -15.08 -4.90 -0.04
N ASN A 121 -14.65 -3.89 -0.80
CA ASN A 121 -13.64 -4.05 -1.84
C ASN A 121 -12.21 -4.10 -1.28
N LEU A 122 -11.98 -3.73 -0.01
CA LEU A 122 -10.65 -3.77 0.61
C LEU A 122 -10.38 -5.15 1.20
N VAL A 123 -9.74 -6.01 0.41
CA VAL A 123 -9.48 -7.41 0.77
C VAL A 123 -8.04 -7.58 1.25
N ILE A 124 -7.84 -8.39 2.27
CA ILE A 124 -6.50 -8.82 2.70
C ILE A 124 -6.08 -9.95 1.75
N PRO A 125 -4.95 -9.84 1.03
CA PRO A 125 -4.69 -10.73 -0.09
C PRO A 125 -4.03 -12.05 0.38
N ILE A 126 -4.82 -12.93 1.02
CA ILE A 126 -4.37 -14.19 1.64
C ILE A 126 -4.99 -15.47 1.04
N ASP A 127 -6.05 -15.33 0.25
CA ASP A 127 -6.77 -16.47 -0.31
C ASP A 127 -6.09 -17.01 -1.58
N SER A 128 -6.69 -18.03 -2.21
CA SER A 128 -6.17 -18.70 -3.41
C SER A 128 -6.47 -18.00 -4.74
N ARG A 129 -7.34 -16.99 -4.75
CA ARG A 129 -7.64 -16.24 -5.99
C ARG A 129 -6.55 -15.22 -6.33
N PHE A 130 -5.69 -14.87 -5.37
CA PHE A 130 -4.48 -14.11 -5.66
C PHE A 130 -3.35 -15.07 -6.10
N THR A 131 -2.98 -15.00 -7.38
CA THR A 131 -2.02 -15.91 -8.02
C THR A 131 -0.73 -15.22 -8.47
N SER A 132 -0.49 -13.98 -8.03
CA SER A 132 0.73 -13.27 -8.38
C SER A 132 1.96 -14.00 -7.83
N GLU A 133 3.05 -13.98 -8.60
CA GLU A 133 4.33 -14.57 -8.20
C GLU A 133 5.05 -13.69 -7.15
N TYR A 134 6.15 -14.22 -6.61
CA TYR A 134 7.04 -13.45 -5.72
C TYR A 134 7.42 -12.11 -6.39
N PRO A 135 7.34 -10.97 -5.69
CA PRO A 135 7.41 -10.77 -4.25
C PRO A 135 6.11 -10.88 -3.45
N PHE A 136 5.00 -11.20 -4.10
CA PHE A 136 3.72 -11.40 -3.43
C PHE A 136 3.73 -12.69 -2.60
N THR A 137 3.40 -12.58 -1.31
CA THR A 137 3.60 -13.66 -0.34
C THR A 137 2.33 -14.36 0.11
N ARG A 138 1.14 -13.81 -0.21
CA ARG A 138 -0.16 -14.32 0.24
C ARG A 138 -0.31 -14.45 1.76
N ASN A 139 0.51 -13.74 2.54
CA ASN A 139 0.47 -13.80 4.01
C ASN A 139 -0.19 -12.55 4.64
N GLY A 140 -0.66 -11.61 3.80
CA GLY A 140 -1.36 -10.40 4.22
C GLY A 140 -0.44 -9.21 4.51
N PHE A 141 0.85 -9.35 4.22
CA PHE A 141 1.85 -8.30 4.33
C PHE A 141 2.73 -8.25 3.06
N THR A 142 3.25 -7.07 2.72
CA THR A 142 4.39 -7.01 1.81
C THR A 142 5.60 -7.62 2.51
N SER A 143 6.46 -8.31 1.76
CA SER A 143 7.59 -9.03 2.37
C SER A 143 8.65 -8.11 2.94
N GLY A 144 8.84 -6.92 2.34
CA GLY A 144 10.02 -6.09 2.59
C GLY A 144 11.32 -6.79 2.15
N ASN A 145 12.35 -6.01 1.80
CA ASN A 145 13.71 -6.51 1.58
C ASN A 145 14.72 -5.39 1.82
N ASN A 146 16.02 -5.66 1.61
CA ASN A 146 17.09 -4.67 1.74
C ASN A 146 17.08 -3.93 3.11
N GLY A 147 16.74 -4.67 4.17
CA GLY A 147 16.64 -4.14 5.53
C GLY A 147 15.37 -3.35 5.84
N ARG A 148 14.41 -3.26 4.90
CA ARG A 148 13.14 -2.55 5.10
C ARG A 148 12.05 -3.52 5.54
N LEU A 149 11.32 -3.13 6.59
CA LEU A 149 10.13 -3.85 7.03
C LEU A 149 8.97 -3.55 6.09
N GLY A 150 8.29 -4.61 5.64
CA GLY A 150 7.06 -4.49 4.88
C GLY A 150 5.88 -3.96 5.70
N ILE A 151 4.69 -3.96 5.08
CA ILE A 151 3.46 -3.37 5.62
C ILE A 151 2.30 -4.36 5.58
N PRO A 152 1.26 -4.18 6.40
CA PRO A 152 -0.03 -4.84 6.18
C PRO A 152 -0.62 -4.40 4.84
N GLU A 153 -0.83 -5.35 3.94
CA GLU A 153 -1.33 -5.05 2.59
C GLU A 153 -2.86 -5.22 2.51
N TYR A 154 -3.47 -4.42 1.64
CA TYR A 154 -4.82 -4.60 1.12
C TYR A 154 -4.79 -4.55 -0.41
N VAL A 155 -5.73 -5.23 -1.06
CA VAL A 155 -5.99 -5.11 -2.49
C VAL A 155 -7.44 -4.68 -2.69
N LEU A 156 -7.65 -3.73 -3.61
CA LEU A 156 -8.97 -3.36 -4.07
C LEU A 156 -9.47 -4.38 -5.11
N ASP A 157 -10.39 -5.27 -4.71
CA ASP A 157 -10.97 -6.31 -5.60
C ASP A 157 -11.74 -5.69 -6.78
N LYS A 158 -12.32 -4.51 -6.55
CA LYS A 158 -12.88 -3.65 -7.60
C LYS A 158 -12.31 -2.25 -7.47
N ARG A 159 -12.16 -1.56 -8.59
CA ARG A 159 -11.77 -0.15 -8.58
C ARG A 159 -12.83 0.68 -7.85
N VAL A 160 -12.40 1.69 -7.11
CA VAL A 160 -13.27 2.57 -6.32
C VAL A 160 -13.07 4.04 -6.70
N SER A 161 -14.15 4.81 -6.72
CA SER A 161 -14.02 6.27 -6.68
C SER A 161 -13.63 6.68 -5.25
N PRO A 162 -12.64 7.56 -5.06
CA PRO A 162 -12.33 8.09 -3.75
C PRO A 162 -13.39 9.11 -3.30
N LYS A 163 -13.49 9.37 -1.99
CA LYS A 163 -14.26 10.52 -1.47
C LYS A 163 -13.64 11.84 -1.98
N ILE A 164 -14.49 12.85 -2.17
CA ILE A 164 -14.05 14.24 -2.43
C ILE A 164 -13.04 14.67 -1.36
N GLY A 165 -12.00 15.39 -1.81
CA GLY A 165 -10.86 15.78 -0.97
C GLY A 165 -9.74 14.75 -0.93
N ALA A 166 -9.80 13.64 -1.68
CA ALA A 166 -8.64 12.79 -1.88
C ALA A 166 -7.51 13.54 -2.61
N GLU A 167 -6.27 13.15 -2.36
CA GLU A 167 -5.10 13.97 -2.69
C GLU A 167 -4.07 13.15 -3.48
N ILE A 168 -3.36 13.82 -4.39
CA ILE A 168 -2.13 13.30 -5.00
C ILE A 168 -0.96 14.10 -4.46
N TRP A 169 0.02 13.40 -3.91
CA TRP A 169 1.24 13.96 -3.36
C TRP A 169 2.45 13.50 -4.18
N ARG A 170 3.39 14.40 -4.43
CA ARG A 170 4.72 14.11 -4.95
C ARG A 170 5.68 13.98 -3.76
N ILE A 171 6.37 12.85 -3.68
CA ILE A 171 7.36 12.53 -2.66
C ILE A 171 8.75 12.79 -3.25
N LYS A 172 9.51 13.67 -2.60
CA LYS A 172 10.88 14.04 -3.00
C LYS A 172 11.92 13.08 -2.41
N PRO A 173 13.17 13.07 -2.93
CA PRO A 173 14.20 12.15 -2.43
C PRO A 173 14.53 12.32 -0.94
N ASP A 174 14.38 13.53 -0.41
CA ASP A 174 14.57 13.85 1.02
C ASP A 174 13.37 13.46 1.90
N GLY A 175 12.32 12.86 1.30
CA GLY A 175 11.08 12.47 1.96
C GLY A 175 10.09 13.60 2.18
N THR A 176 10.38 14.82 1.72
CA THR A 176 9.39 15.90 1.75
C THR A 176 8.28 15.64 0.74
N GLU A 177 7.06 16.02 1.10
CA GLU A 177 5.86 15.77 0.29
C GLU A 177 5.26 17.08 -0.18
N GLU A 178 4.85 17.12 -1.45
CA GLU A 178 4.23 18.26 -2.09
C GLU A 178 2.87 17.86 -2.65
N LEU A 179 1.81 18.53 -2.19
CA LEU A 179 0.47 18.29 -2.70
C LEU A 179 0.36 18.84 -4.12
N ILE A 180 0.02 17.98 -5.09
CA ILE A 180 -0.04 18.36 -6.51
C ILE A 180 -1.43 18.24 -7.13
N GLY A 181 -2.37 17.56 -6.47
CA GLY A 181 -3.74 17.49 -6.96
C GLY A 181 -4.75 17.03 -5.93
N VAL A 182 -6.02 17.38 -6.16
CA VAL A 182 -7.16 17.07 -5.28
C VAL A 182 -8.32 16.53 -6.11
N PHE A 183 -8.94 15.46 -5.65
CA PHE A 183 -10.18 14.92 -6.18
C PHE A 183 -11.34 15.80 -5.73
N LYS A 184 -11.99 16.46 -6.69
CA LYS A 184 -13.13 17.32 -6.43
C LYS A 184 -14.12 17.22 -7.59
N GLU A 185 -15.32 17.74 -7.37
CA GLU A 185 -16.30 17.96 -8.42
C GLU A 185 -16.17 19.39 -8.94
N GLU A 186 -16.00 19.56 -10.25
CA GLU A 186 -16.05 20.87 -10.91
C GLU A 186 -16.79 20.72 -12.24
N ASN A 187 -17.82 21.54 -12.46
CA ASN A 187 -18.72 21.44 -13.62
C ASN A 187 -19.36 20.05 -13.78
N ASN A 188 -19.83 19.45 -12.68
CA ASN A 188 -20.43 18.11 -12.62
C ASN A 188 -19.47 16.97 -13.07
N ILE A 189 -18.17 17.19 -12.98
CA ILE A 189 -17.14 16.19 -13.27
C ILE A 189 -16.31 15.94 -12.02
N GLU A 190 -16.37 14.72 -11.50
CA GLU A 190 -15.51 14.25 -10.41
C GLU A 190 -14.20 13.66 -10.96
N ARG A 191 -13.08 14.31 -10.65
CA ARG A 191 -11.73 13.83 -10.98
C ARG A 191 -10.68 14.51 -10.14
N PHE A 192 -9.42 14.08 -10.28
CA PHE A 192 -8.30 14.84 -9.74
C PHE A 192 -8.02 16.07 -10.61
N TYR A 193 -7.87 17.21 -9.94
CA TYR A 193 -7.45 18.47 -10.55
C TYR A 193 -6.09 18.84 -9.99
N LYS A 194 -5.19 19.28 -10.87
CA LYS A 194 -3.89 19.81 -10.47
C LYS A 194 -4.06 21.08 -9.64
N ILE A 195 -3.27 21.22 -8.57
CA ILE A 195 -3.19 22.47 -7.82
C ILE A 195 -2.32 23.46 -8.60
N LYS A 196 -2.79 24.71 -8.65
CA LYS A 196 -2.08 25.82 -9.29
C LYS A 196 -0.98 26.37 -8.40
#